data_AF-A0A5K0W210-F1
#
_entry.id   AF-A0A5K0W210-F1
#
_cell.length_a   1.000
_cell.length_b   1.000
_cell.length_c   1.000
_cell.angle_alpha   90.00
_cell.angle_beta   90.00
_cell.angle_gamma   90.00
#
_symmetry.space_group_name_H-M   'P 1'
#
loop_
_entity.id
_entity.type
_entity.pdbx_description
1 polymer ?
#
loop_
_entity_poly.entity_id
_entity_poly.type
_entity_poly.pdbx_seq_one_letter_code
_entity_poly.pdbx_strand_id
1 'polypeptide(L)'
;ENELLRRAIRGRAVGKQGLRILSMDGGGMKGMATVQMLKQIEQGTGKRIHEMFDLICGTSTGGMLAIALGIKKMTLEQCEEIYKNL
;
A
#
# COMPACT_ATOMS: atom_id res chain seq x y z
N GLU A 1 -17.54 -10.53 -18.09
CA GLU A 1 -17.28 -9.88 -16.78
C GLU A 1 -16.47 -10.81 -15.89
N ASN A 2 -15.45 -10.31 -15.20
CA ASN A 2 -14.50 -11.14 -14.45
C ASN A 2 -15.11 -11.58 -13.10
N GLU A 3 -15.48 -12.85 -12.96
CA GLU A 3 -16.10 -13.40 -11.75
C GLU A 3 -15.17 -13.33 -10.53
N LEU A 4 -13.85 -13.47 -10.74
CA LEU A 4 -12.85 -13.34 -9.68
C LEU A 4 -12.86 -11.92 -9.09
N LEU A 5 -13.01 -10.91 -9.95
CA LEU A 5 -13.13 -9.52 -9.52
C LEU A 5 -14.37 -9.32 -8.65
N ARG A 6 -15.53 -9.85 -9.06
CA ARG A 6 -16.79 -9.77 -8.29
C ARG A 6 -16.67 -10.41 -6.91
N ARG A 7 -16.01 -11.56 -6.81
CA ARG A 7 -15.74 -12.23 -5.53
C ARG A 7 -14.76 -11.42 -4.66
N ALA A 8 -13.71 -10.87 -5.26
CA ALA A 8 -12.69 -10.10 -4.56
C ALA A 8 -13.24 -8.80 -3.95
N ILE A 9 -14.11 -8.08 -4.67
CA ILE A 9 -14.67 -6.80 -4.21
C ILE A 9 -15.83 -6.96 -3.22
N ARG A 10 -16.28 -8.19 -2.94
CA ARG A 10 -17.42 -8.50 -2.04
C ARG A 10 -18.65 -7.63 -2.32
N GLY A 11 -18.96 -7.39 -3.59
CA GLY A 11 -20.09 -6.57 -4.01
C GLY A 11 -19.91 -5.05 -3.91
N ARG A 12 -18.72 -4.54 -3.56
CA ARG A 12 -18.42 -3.09 -3.67
C ARG A 12 -18.40 -2.68 -5.14
N ALA A 13 -19.01 -1.54 -5.46
CA ALA A 13 -18.96 -0.98 -6.80
C ALA A 13 -17.52 -0.59 -7.16
N VAL A 14 -17.03 -1.05 -8.31
CA VAL A 14 -15.77 -0.56 -8.88
C VAL A 14 -16.07 0.76 -9.57
N GLY A 15 -15.34 1.82 -9.22
CA GLY A 15 -15.49 3.11 -9.88
C GLY A 15 -15.21 3.01 -11.38
N LYS A 16 -15.69 3.98 -12.17
CA LYS A 16 -15.43 4.05 -13.63
C LYS A 16 -13.94 3.96 -14.00
N GLN A 17 -13.06 4.28 -13.05
CA GLN A 17 -11.61 4.31 -13.22
C GLN A 17 -10.93 2.96 -12.91
N GLY A 18 -11.69 1.91 -12.55
CA GLY A 18 -11.15 0.61 -12.18
C GLY A 18 -10.68 0.54 -10.72
N LEU A 19 -10.16 -0.63 -10.31
CA LEU A 19 -9.49 -0.81 -9.01
C LEU A 19 -8.05 -0.33 -9.08
N ARG A 20 -7.60 0.38 -8.04
CA ARG A 20 -6.21 0.77 -7.87
C ARG A 20 -5.52 -0.16 -6.88
N ILE A 21 -4.50 -0.87 -7.34
CA ILE A 21 -3.77 -1.86 -6.54
C ILE A 21 -2.31 -1.40 -6.38
N LEU A 22 -1.86 -1.32 -5.13
CA LEU A 22 -0.44 -1.15 -4.79
C LEU A 22 0.15 -2.51 -4.39
N SER A 23 1.13 -2.98 -5.16
CA SER A 23 1.88 -4.21 -4.87
C SER A 23 3.33 -3.87 -4.52
N MET A 24 3.83 -4.41 -3.41
CA MET A 24 5.19 -4.16 -2.92
C MET A 24 5.96 -5.46 -2.73
N ASP A 25 7.14 -5.54 -3.34
CA ASP A 25 8.02 -6.69 -3.19
C ASP A 25 8.70 -6.71 -1.82
N GLY A 26 9.25 -7.88 -1.47
CA GLY A 26 10.16 -8.03 -0.34
C GLY A 26 11.54 -7.45 -0.65
N GLY A 27 12.28 -7.04 0.38
CA GLY A 27 13.61 -6.46 0.19
C GLY A 27 14.48 -6.32 1.44
N GLY A 28 14.02 -6.79 2.61
CA GLY A 28 14.73 -6.55 3.88
C GLY A 28 14.91 -5.05 4.11
N MET A 29 16.10 -4.63 4.53
CA MET A 29 16.44 -3.20 4.70
C MET A 29 16.26 -2.34 3.44
N LYS A 30 16.28 -2.93 2.23
CA LYS A 30 15.98 -2.18 0.98
C LYS A 30 14.54 -1.68 0.92
N GLY A 31 13.65 -2.18 1.78
CA GLY A 31 12.29 -1.65 1.94
C GLY A 31 12.25 -0.18 2.37
N MET A 32 13.34 0.37 2.92
CA MET A 32 13.48 1.80 3.17
C MET A 32 13.34 2.63 1.88
N ALA A 33 13.89 2.13 0.75
CA ALA A 33 13.74 2.81 -0.53
C ALA A 33 12.27 2.85 -0.98
N THR A 34 11.51 1.77 -0.74
CA THR A 34 10.07 1.73 -1.00
C THR A 34 9.34 2.77 -0.15
N VAL A 35 9.67 2.91 1.14
CA VAL A 35 9.09 3.95 2.01
C VAL A 35 9.37 5.35 1.46
N GLN A 36 10.59 5.64 1.02
CA GLN A 36 10.93 6.95 0.44
C GLN A 36 10.18 7.23 -0.87
N MET A 37 10.04 6.23 -1.75
CA MET A 37 9.23 6.37 -2.97
C MET A 37 7.78 6.69 -2.65
N LEU A 38 7.19 5.98 -1.69
CA LEU A 38 5.81 6.23 -1.26
C LEU A 38 5.65 7.64 -0.67
N LYS A 39 6.67 8.18 0.02
CA LYS A 39 6.62 9.56 0.55
C LYS A 39 6.54 10.59 -0.57
N GLN A 40 7.31 10.37 -1.64
CA GLN A 40 7.24 11.25 -2.81
C GLN A 40 5.88 11.18 -3.49
N ILE A 41 5.24 10.01 -3.50
CA ILE A 41 3.86 9.86 -4.00
C ILE A 41 2.86 10.61 -3.10
N GLU A 42 2.92 10.44 -1.77
CA GLU A 42 2.04 11.18 -0.85
C GLU A 42 2.24 12.69 -0.98
N GLN A 43 3.51 13.15 -1.08
CA GLN A 43 3.83 14.57 -1.26
C GLN A 43 3.29 15.13 -2.58
N GLY A 44 3.47 14.41 -3.69
CA GLY A 44 3.01 14.85 -5.01
C GLY A 44 1.49 14.84 -5.17
N THR A 45 0.78 14.03 -4.37
CA THR A 45 -0.69 13.88 -4.47
C THR A 45 -1.45 14.59 -3.35
N GLY A 46 -0.78 14.93 -2.25
CA GLY A 46 -1.39 15.42 -1.02
C GLY A 46 -2.30 14.40 -0.33
N LYS A 47 -2.22 13.12 -0.70
CA LYS A 47 -3.08 12.04 -0.21
C LYS A 47 -2.26 10.93 0.41
N ARG A 48 -2.86 10.25 1.38
CA ARG A 48 -2.27 9.09 2.04
C ARG A 48 -2.36 7.86 1.15
N ILE A 49 -1.40 6.94 1.28
CA ILE A 49 -1.38 5.71 0.48
C ILE A 49 -2.73 4.97 0.56
N HIS A 50 -3.30 4.83 1.76
CA HIS A 50 -4.57 4.14 1.96
C HIS A 50 -5.81 4.88 1.42
N GLU A 51 -5.67 6.13 0.99
CA GLU A 51 -6.73 6.91 0.33
C GLU A 51 -6.65 6.79 -1.20
N MET A 52 -5.51 6.35 -1.72
CA MET A 52 -5.25 6.25 -3.16
C MET A 52 -5.52 4.86 -3.73
N PHE A 53 -5.34 3.81 -2.93
CA PHE A 53 -5.41 2.42 -3.37
C PHE A 53 -6.52 1.64 -2.67
N ASP A 54 -7.28 0.87 -3.45
CA ASP A 54 -8.36 0.01 -2.97
C ASP A 54 -7.83 -1.30 -2.36
N LEU A 55 -6.67 -1.75 -2.85
CA LEU A 55 -5.97 -2.92 -2.37
C LEU A 55 -4.48 -2.61 -2.25
N ILE A 56 -3.91 -2.93 -1.09
CA ILE A 56 -2.48 -2.85 -0.83
C ILE A 56 -2.02 -4.26 -0.46
N CYS A 57 -1.04 -4.78 -1.19
CA CYS A 57 -0.49 -6.11 -0.97
C CYS A 57 1.04 -6.10 -1.07
N GLY A 58 1.67 -7.18 -0.57
CA GLY A 58 3.10 -7.35 -0.71
C GLY A 58 3.62 -8.62 -0.05
N THR A 59 4.90 -8.91 -0.27
CA THR A 59 5.59 -10.11 0.24
C THR A 59 6.69 -9.71 1.22
N SER A 60 6.89 -10.49 2.30
CA SER A 60 7.91 -10.21 3.33
C SER A 60 7.79 -8.78 3.87
N THR A 61 8.84 -7.96 3.79
CA THR A 61 8.84 -6.55 4.18
C THR A 61 7.77 -5.72 3.46
N GLY A 62 7.47 -6.02 2.19
CA GLY A 62 6.35 -5.41 1.48
C GLY A 62 4.98 -5.79 2.05
N GLY A 63 4.84 -7.02 2.58
CA GLY A 63 3.62 -7.45 3.27
C GLY A 63 3.42 -6.75 4.62
N MET A 64 4.51 -6.58 5.37
CA MET A 64 4.50 -5.76 6.59
C MET A 64 4.09 -4.31 6.30
N LEU A 65 4.65 -3.70 5.26
CA LEU A 65 4.24 -2.36 4.81
C LEU A 65 2.78 -2.31 4.37
N ALA A 66 2.28 -3.34 3.69
CA ALA A 66 0.88 -3.42 3.28
C ALA A 66 -0.07 -3.40 4.48
N ILE A 67 0.27 -4.11 5.56
CA ILE A 67 -0.49 -4.08 6.82
C ILE A 67 -0.38 -2.71 7.50
N ALA A 68 0.83 -2.16 7.61
CA ALA A 68 1.08 -0.89 8.27
C ALA A 68 0.31 0.27 7.59
N LEU A 69 0.40 0.37 6.27
CA LEU A 69 -0.21 1.44 5.49
C LEU A 69 -1.70 1.20 5.24
N GLY A 70 -2.09 -0.03 4.90
CA GLY A 70 -3.47 -0.33 4.50
C GLY A 70 -4.43 -0.59 5.66
N ILE A 71 -3.99 -1.34 6.68
CA ILE A 71 -4.86 -1.74 7.80
C ILE A 71 -4.67 -0.80 8.99
N LYS A 72 -3.41 -0.59 9.41
CA LYS A 72 -3.09 0.25 10.57
C LYS A 72 -3.10 1.75 10.24
N LYS A 73 -3.13 2.10 8.95
CA LYS A 73 -3.12 3.49 8.45
C LYS A 73 -1.98 4.33 9.06
N MET A 74 -0.83 3.69 9.29
CA MET A 74 0.36 4.34 9.80
C MET A 74 0.88 5.38 8.80
N THR A 75 1.63 6.36 9.30
CA THR A 75 2.37 7.28 8.46
C THR A 75 3.63 6.66 7.90
N LEU A 76 4.10 7.20 6.77
CA LEU A 76 5.36 6.76 6.19
C LEU A 76 6.56 7.14 7.08
N GLU A 77 6.43 8.16 7.92
CA GLU A 77 7.37 8.48 9.00
C GLU A 77 7.38 7.38 10.07
N GLN A 78 6.20 6.91 10.50
CA GLN A 78 6.11 5.78 11.43
C GLN A 78 6.67 4.50 10.81
N CYS A 79 6.41 4.25 9.52
CA CYS A 79 6.98 3.11 8.81
C CYS A 79 8.51 3.21 8.74
N GLU A 80 9.05 4.39 8.45
CA GLU A 80 10.50 4.64 8.45
C GLU A 80 11.12 4.39 9.83
N GLU A 81 10.45 4.82 10.90
CA GLU A 81 10.92 4.61 12.27
C GLU A 81 10.97 3.12 12.64
N ILE A 82 10.00 2.33 12.19
CA ILE A 82 10.04 0.86 12.37
C ILE A 82 11.28 0.28 11.71
N TYR A 83 11.64 0.72 10.49
CA TYR A 83 12.84 0.23 9.82
C TYR A 83 14.15 0.66 10.48
N LYS A 84 14.20 1.84 11.12
CA LYS A 84 15.40 2.33 11.82
C LYS A 84 15.67 1.56 13.12
N ASN A 85 14.64 0.94 13.69
CA ASN A 85 14.70 0.22 14.97
C ASN A 85 14.66 -1.32 14.81
N LEU A 86 14.84 -1.82 13.58
CA LEU A 86 15.02 -3.25 13.27
C LEU A 86 16.48 -3.65 13.36
#